data_AF-A0A4Q5QQB2-F1
#
_entry.id   AF-A0A4Q5QQB2-F1
#
_cell.length_a   1.000
_cell.length_b   1.000
_cell.length_c   1.000
_cell.angle_alpha   90.00
_cell.angle_beta   90.00
_cell.angle_gamma   90.00
#
_symmetry.space_group_name_H-M   'P 1'
#
loop_
_entity.id
_entity.type
_entity.pdbx_description
1 polymer ?
#
loop_
_entity_poly.entity_id
_entity_poly.type
_entity_poly.pdbx_seq_one_letter_code
_entity_poly.pdbx_strand_id
1 'polypeptide(L)'
;IQRGREDMRDFYDDLKGRMAARGRGPHECAILPAVSVVLGETESIARERADYLASLIDPELNLAAASSGLGADLSKLKAESGLKALQRNQGMAGTEQVLEQVMKAEGIGLKDAAKKRGGNEIVGTATQVADHLQAHFEAGVCDGFVIAPTTFPSMFEQFCRGVVPELQRRGLFRTEYTGRTLRENLQH
;
A
#
# COMPACT_ATOMS: atom_id res chain seq x y z
N ILE A 1 6.91 -1.77 5.44
CA ILE A 1 7.32 -0.35 5.26
C ILE A 1 6.69 0.13 3.95
N GLN A 2 6.00 1.28 3.95
CA GLN A 2 5.56 1.89 2.69
C GLN A 2 6.81 2.21 1.86
N ARG A 3 6.84 1.85 0.56
CA ARG A 3 8.01 2.08 -0.30
C ARG A 3 8.48 3.53 -0.17
N GLY A 4 9.79 3.74 -0.08
CA GLY A 4 10.35 5.09 0.00
C GLY A 4 9.94 5.92 -1.21
N ARG A 5 9.81 7.24 -1.06
CA ARG A 5 9.45 8.13 -2.18
C ARG A 5 10.42 8.01 -3.36
N GLU A 6 11.69 7.72 -3.10
CA GLU A 6 12.70 7.46 -4.12
C GLU A 6 12.41 6.17 -4.88
N ASP A 7 12.14 5.05 -4.20
CA ASP A 7 11.71 3.80 -4.85
C ASP A 7 10.45 3.98 -5.70
N MET A 8 9.51 4.81 -5.23
CA MET A 8 8.30 5.13 -5.97
C MET A 8 8.60 5.98 -7.21
N ARG A 9 9.54 6.93 -7.11
CA ARG A 9 10.02 7.72 -8.25
C ARG A 9 10.64 6.82 -9.29
N ASP A 10 11.59 5.99 -8.90
CA ASP A 10 12.33 5.13 -9.82
C ASP A 10 11.37 4.20 -10.57
N PHE A 11 10.38 3.64 -9.87
CA PHE A 11 9.33 2.84 -10.49
C PHE A 11 8.44 3.66 -11.44
N TYR A 12 8.07 4.88 -11.05
CA TYR A 12 7.26 5.78 -11.88
C TYR A 12 7.99 6.12 -13.18
N ASP A 13 9.23 6.62 -13.07
CA ASP A 13 10.05 7.05 -14.20
C ASP A 13 10.37 5.90 -15.15
N ASP A 14 10.71 4.71 -14.61
CA ASP A 14 10.92 3.51 -15.42
C ASP A 14 9.65 3.14 -16.21
N LEU A 15 8.49 3.08 -15.55
CA LEU A 15 7.26 2.68 -16.23
C LEU A 15 6.82 3.71 -17.26
N LYS A 16 6.89 5.00 -16.95
CA LYS A 16 6.56 6.07 -17.91
C LYS A 16 7.56 6.11 -19.07
N GLY A 17 8.84 5.87 -18.82
CA GLY A 17 9.86 5.74 -19.87
C GLY A 17 9.57 4.57 -20.82
N ARG A 18 9.18 3.40 -20.30
CA ARG A 18 8.76 2.25 -21.11
C ARG A 18 7.50 2.52 -21.94
N MET A 19 6.57 3.32 -21.42
CA MET A 19 5.37 3.75 -22.16
C MET A 19 5.73 4.63 -23.36
N ALA A 20 6.60 5.63 -23.15
CA ALA A 20 7.08 6.51 -24.20
C ALA A 20 7.82 5.74 -25.30
N ALA A 21 8.67 4.76 -24.93
CA ALA A 21 9.37 3.89 -25.88
C ALA A 21 8.42 3.03 -26.76
N ARG A 22 7.13 2.91 -26.38
CA ARG A 22 6.08 2.23 -27.15
C ARG A 22 5.12 3.22 -27.84
N GLY A 23 5.45 4.51 -27.88
CA GLY A 23 4.64 5.54 -28.52
C GLY A 23 3.35 5.89 -27.77
N ARG A 24 3.28 5.59 -26.46
CA ARG A 24 2.11 5.86 -25.62
C ARG A 24 2.33 7.08 -24.73
N GLY A 25 1.27 7.84 -24.47
CA GLY A 25 1.31 8.97 -23.54
C GLY A 25 1.49 8.51 -22.08
N PRO A 26 2.11 9.35 -21.22
CA PRO A 26 2.36 9.00 -19.82
C PRO A 26 1.06 8.77 -19.01
N HIS A 27 -0.04 9.43 -19.38
CA HIS A 27 -1.34 9.29 -18.69
C HIS A 27 -2.13 8.05 -19.13
N GLU A 28 -1.67 7.30 -20.14
CA GLU A 28 -2.39 6.10 -20.59
C GLU A 28 -2.13 4.85 -19.72
N CYS A 29 -1.28 4.97 -18.70
CA CYS A 29 -1.06 3.93 -17.70
C CYS A 29 -0.92 4.59 -16.32
N ALA A 30 -2.04 4.62 -15.58
CA ALA A 30 -2.08 5.15 -14.24
C ALA A 30 -1.32 4.25 -13.25
N ILE A 31 -0.51 4.85 -12.39
CA ILE A 31 0.22 4.18 -11.31
C ILE A 31 -0.47 4.49 -9.99
N LEU A 32 -1.13 3.49 -9.42
CA LEU A 32 -1.99 3.63 -8.24
C LEU A 32 -1.45 2.74 -7.10
N PRO A 33 -0.50 3.21 -6.28
CA PRO A 33 -0.09 2.50 -5.07
C PRO A 33 -1.28 2.26 -4.14
N ALA A 34 -1.30 1.07 -3.53
CA ALA A 34 -2.26 0.76 -2.48
C ALA A 34 -1.84 1.44 -1.17
N VAL A 35 -2.81 2.06 -0.49
CA VAL A 35 -2.62 2.69 0.82
C VAL A 35 -3.74 2.26 1.75
N SER A 36 -3.39 2.04 3.00
CA SER A 36 -4.33 1.81 4.09
C SER A 36 -4.22 2.96 5.08
N VAL A 37 -5.32 3.30 5.75
CA VAL A 37 -5.36 4.42 6.68
C VAL A 37 -6.04 4.03 7.98
N VAL A 38 -5.63 4.66 9.07
CA VAL A 38 -6.33 4.65 10.35
C VAL A 38 -6.63 6.09 10.73
N LEU A 39 -7.91 6.44 10.71
CA LEU A 39 -8.38 7.80 10.96
C LEU A 39 -8.79 7.97 12.42
N GLY A 40 -8.45 9.13 12.97
CA GLY A 40 -8.91 9.59 14.29
C GLY A 40 -9.31 11.05 14.24
N GLU A 41 -10.19 11.45 15.16
CA GLU A 41 -10.58 12.83 15.37
C GLU A 41 -9.38 13.67 15.84
N THR A 42 -8.45 13.03 16.54
CA THR A 42 -7.12 13.53 16.84
C THR A 42 -6.07 12.48 16.48
N GLU A 43 -4.81 12.91 16.40
CA GLU A 43 -3.68 12.04 16.14
C GLU A 43 -3.51 10.95 17.22
N SER A 44 -3.81 11.27 18.48
CA SER A 44 -3.78 10.29 19.59
C SER A 44 -4.82 9.20 19.40
N ILE A 45 -6.06 9.58 19.06
CA ILE A 45 -7.13 8.61 18.81
C ILE A 45 -6.80 7.73 17.61
N ALA A 46 -6.22 8.30 16.55
CA ALA A 46 -5.80 7.53 15.39
C ALA A 46 -4.74 6.48 15.76
N ARG A 47 -3.75 6.85 16.58
CA ARG A 47 -2.73 5.93 17.11
C ARG A 47 -3.31 4.83 17.97
N GLU A 48 -4.15 5.16 18.95
CA GLU A 48 -4.78 4.15 19.81
C GLU A 48 -5.60 3.14 18.99
N ARG A 49 -6.31 3.61 17.94
CA ARG A 49 -7.01 2.73 17.00
C ARG A 49 -6.03 1.86 16.21
N ALA A 50 -4.91 2.42 15.75
CA ALA A 50 -3.90 1.67 15.01
C ALA A 50 -3.25 0.58 15.88
N ASP A 51 -2.91 0.90 17.12
CA ASP A 51 -2.35 -0.04 18.10
C ASP A 51 -3.35 -1.17 18.41
N TYR A 52 -4.63 -0.82 18.58
CA TYR A 52 -5.68 -1.81 18.74
C TYR A 52 -5.79 -2.75 17.52
N LEU A 53 -5.82 -2.20 16.30
CA LEU A 53 -5.86 -3.02 15.09
C LEU A 53 -4.62 -3.91 14.95
N ALA A 54 -3.44 -3.38 15.27
CA ALA A 54 -2.21 -4.15 15.28
C ALA A 54 -2.26 -5.30 16.29
N SER A 55 -2.90 -5.10 17.45
CA SER A 55 -3.07 -6.15 18.47
C SER A 55 -3.99 -7.30 18.02
N LEU A 56 -4.83 -7.09 17.00
CA LEU A 56 -5.71 -8.12 16.44
C LEU A 56 -5.02 -9.00 15.39
N ILE A 57 -3.79 -8.66 15.00
CA ILE A 57 -3.05 -9.42 14.00
C ILE A 57 -2.55 -10.73 14.61
N ASP A 58 -2.99 -11.86 14.05
CA ASP A 58 -2.46 -13.19 14.39
C ASP A 58 -1.18 -13.47 13.59
N PRO A 59 -0.01 -13.63 14.26
CA PRO A 59 1.26 -13.93 13.60
C PRO A 59 1.23 -15.20 12.75
N GLU A 60 0.46 -16.22 13.13
CA GLU A 60 0.38 -17.48 12.38
C GLU A 60 -0.46 -17.33 11.11
N LEU A 61 -1.52 -16.50 11.13
CA LEU A 61 -2.25 -16.14 9.91
C LEU A 61 -1.37 -15.34 8.94
N ASN A 62 -0.55 -14.43 9.48
CA ASN A 62 0.44 -13.69 8.69
C ASN A 62 1.48 -14.61 8.03
N LEU A 63 2.00 -15.59 8.79
CA LEU A 63 2.92 -16.60 8.27
C LEU A 63 2.27 -17.43 7.17
N ALA A 64 1.00 -17.81 7.33
CA ALA A 64 0.24 -18.55 6.32
C ALA A 64 0.03 -17.71 5.04
N ALA A 65 -0.31 -16.44 5.18
CA ALA A 65 -0.48 -15.52 4.06
C ALA A 65 0.85 -15.29 3.31
N ALA A 66 1.96 -15.11 4.02
CA ALA A 66 3.29 -15.01 3.43
C ALA A 66 3.70 -16.32 2.74
N SER A 67 3.37 -17.47 3.32
CA SER A 67 3.62 -18.78 2.72
C SER A 67 2.89 -18.94 1.38
N SER A 68 1.62 -18.54 1.34
CA SER A 68 0.84 -18.49 0.10
C SER A 68 1.46 -17.55 -0.93
N GLY A 69 1.84 -16.34 -0.49
CA GLY A 69 2.46 -15.33 -1.35
C GLY A 69 3.85 -15.70 -1.87
N LEU A 70 4.62 -16.54 -1.18
CA LEU A 70 5.90 -17.06 -1.66
C LEU A 70 5.76 -18.37 -2.45
N GLY A 71 4.58 -18.99 -2.45
CA GLY A 71 4.38 -20.34 -2.99
C GLY A 71 5.11 -21.43 -2.19
N ALA A 72 5.51 -21.15 -0.94
CA ALA A 72 6.31 -22.01 -0.09
C ALA A 72 5.76 -22.05 1.33
N ASP A 73 5.59 -23.25 1.90
CA ASP A 73 5.14 -23.42 3.29
C ASP A 73 6.27 -23.05 4.27
N LEU A 74 6.22 -21.83 4.81
CA LEU A 74 7.25 -21.30 5.70
C LEU A 74 7.31 -22.05 7.02
N SER A 75 6.23 -22.70 7.48
CA SER A 75 6.27 -23.49 8.72
C SER A 75 7.34 -24.60 8.64
N LYS A 76 7.53 -25.17 7.45
CA LYS A 76 8.49 -26.24 7.15
C LYS A 76 9.92 -25.76 6.87
N LEU A 77 10.14 -24.45 6.77
CA LEU A 77 11.45 -23.87 6.49
C LEU A 77 12.37 -24.02 7.72
N LYS A 78 13.46 -24.78 7.57
CA LYS A 78 14.47 -24.98 8.64
C LYS A 78 15.60 -23.95 8.58
N ALA A 79 16.03 -23.60 7.37
CA ALA A 79 17.05 -22.59 7.09
C ALA A 79 16.63 -21.82 5.83
N GLU A 80 16.95 -20.53 5.75
CA GLU A 80 16.53 -19.66 4.64
C GLU A 80 17.01 -20.15 3.27
N SER A 81 18.20 -20.76 3.20
CA SER A 81 18.74 -21.40 2.01
C SER A 81 17.84 -22.51 1.43
N GLY A 82 16.92 -23.06 2.23
CA GLY A 82 15.95 -24.07 1.82
C GLY A 82 14.69 -23.52 1.16
N LEU A 83 14.50 -22.19 1.07
CA LEU A 83 13.27 -21.58 0.56
C LEU A 83 12.94 -22.05 -0.87
N LYS A 84 13.92 -22.02 -1.78
CA LYS A 84 13.73 -22.44 -3.18
C LYS A 84 13.27 -23.89 -3.32
N ALA A 85 13.70 -24.77 -2.42
CA ALA A 85 13.27 -26.17 -2.43
C ALA A 85 11.81 -26.36 -1.99
N LEU A 86 11.25 -25.40 -1.25
CA LEU A 86 9.86 -25.42 -0.78
C LEU A 86 8.90 -24.69 -1.73
N GLN A 87 9.41 -23.88 -2.67
CA GLN A 87 8.60 -23.15 -3.64
C GLN A 87 7.95 -24.12 -4.65
N ARG A 88 6.62 -24.15 -4.66
CA ARG A 88 5.82 -24.99 -5.55
C ARG A 88 5.31 -24.25 -6.79
N ASN A 89 5.39 -22.92 -6.78
CA ASN A 89 5.08 -22.03 -7.88
C ASN A 89 5.89 -20.74 -7.72
N GLN A 90 5.74 -19.78 -8.65
CA GLN A 90 6.46 -18.51 -8.64
C GLN A 90 6.01 -17.54 -7.53
N GLY A 91 4.97 -17.89 -6.74
CA GLY A 91 4.38 -17.00 -5.75
C GLY A 91 3.69 -15.78 -6.38
N MET A 92 3.37 -14.82 -5.53
CA MET A 92 2.86 -13.50 -5.89
C MET A 92 4.03 -12.54 -6.04
N ALA A 93 4.12 -11.90 -7.21
CA ALA A 93 5.13 -10.89 -7.51
C ALA A 93 5.18 -9.81 -6.41
N GLY A 94 6.38 -9.53 -5.91
CA GLY A 94 6.62 -8.53 -4.88
C GLY A 94 6.51 -9.01 -3.43
N THR A 95 6.03 -10.23 -3.16
CA THR A 95 5.98 -10.76 -1.77
C THR A 95 7.37 -10.91 -1.18
N GLU A 96 8.31 -11.49 -1.96
CA GLU A 96 9.71 -11.65 -1.55
C GLU A 96 10.36 -10.31 -1.25
N GLN A 97 10.20 -9.32 -2.14
CA GLN A 97 10.72 -7.96 -1.95
C GLN A 97 10.22 -7.31 -0.65
N VAL A 98 8.93 -7.45 -0.33
CA VAL A 98 8.37 -6.89 0.91
C VAL A 98 8.98 -7.55 2.15
N LEU A 99 9.17 -8.87 2.12
CA LEU A 99 9.78 -9.59 3.24
C LEU A 99 11.26 -9.24 3.40
N GLU A 100 12.02 -9.16 2.30
CA GLU A 100 13.41 -8.70 2.30
C GLU A 100 13.55 -7.29 2.88
N GLN A 101 12.64 -6.37 2.55
CA GLN A 101 12.62 -5.02 3.12
C GLN A 101 12.43 -5.04 4.64
N VAL A 102 11.51 -5.86 5.16
CA VAL A 102 11.29 -6.00 6.61
C VAL A 102 12.49 -6.65 7.29
N MET A 103 13.05 -7.72 6.72
CA MET A 103 14.25 -8.38 7.21
C MET A 103 15.42 -7.39 7.32
N LYS A 104 15.66 -6.58 6.28
CA LYS A 104 16.73 -5.59 6.24
C LYS A 104 16.50 -4.46 7.25
N ALA A 105 15.27 -3.95 7.34
CA ALA A 105 14.95 -2.82 8.22
C ALA A 105 15.06 -3.18 9.70
N GLU A 106 14.70 -4.41 10.08
CA GLU A 106 14.66 -4.83 11.48
C GLU A 106 15.79 -5.79 11.88
N GLY A 107 16.58 -6.29 10.92
CA GLY A 107 17.65 -7.25 11.19
C GLY A 107 17.13 -8.61 11.65
N ILE A 108 15.98 -9.04 11.14
CA ILE A 108 15.30 -10.29 11.53
C ILE A 108 15.25 -11.31 10.37
N GLY A 109 15.03 -12.58 10.71
CA GLY A 109 14.91 -13.66 9.72
C GLY A 109 13.56 -13.70 9.00
N LEU A 110 13.49 -14.45 7.90
CA LEU A 110 12.32 -14.52 7.01
C LEU A 110 11.01 -14.90 7.72
N LYS A 111 11.07 -15.85 8.68
CA LYS A 111 9.88 -16.26 9.44
C LYS A 111 9.33 -15.14 10.31
N ASP A 112 10.21 -14.40 10.97
CA ASP A 112 9.81 -13.31 11.86
C ASP A 112 9.30 -12.11 11.04
N ALA A 113 9.96 -11.81 9.92
CA ALA A 113 9.49 -10.83 8.96
C ALA A 113 8.10 -11.21 8.40
N ALA A 114 7.87 -12.48 8.09
CA ALA A 114 6.58 -12.97 7.63
C ALA A 114 5.48 -12.82 8.70
N LYS A 115 5.80 -13.08 9.97
CA LYS A 115 4.87 -12.94 11.10
C LYS A 115 4.52 -11.48 11.42
N LYS A 116 5.44 -10.54 11.20
CA LYS A 116 5.26 -9.10 11.50
C LYS A 116 4.49 -8.30 10.45
N ARG A 117 4.00 -8.92 9.37
CA ARG A 117 3.34 -8.22 8.27
C ARG A 117 2.16 -7.36 8.77
N GLY A 118 2.29 -6.04 8.67
CA GLY A 118 1.33 -5.04 9.15
C GLY A 118 2.01 -3.68 9.38
N GLY A 119 1.29 -2.69 9.91
CA GLY A 119 1.90 -1.45 10.45
C GLY A 119 2.35 -0.43 9.38
N ASN A 120 1.78 -0.47 8.18
CA ASN A 120 2.11 0.44 7.08
C ASN A 120 0.98 1.40 6.74
N GLU A 121 0.03 1.53 7.66
CA GLU A 121 -1.11 2.42 7.53
C GLU A 121 -0.66 3.87 7.72
N ILE A 122 -1.28 4.78 6.99
CA ILE A 122 -1.18 6.21 7.28
C ILE A 122 -2.11 6.47 8.47
N VAL A 123 -1.52 6.78 9.63
CA VAL A 123 -2.25 6.98 10.88
C VAL A 123 -2.34 8.47 11.19
N GLY A 124 -3.55 9.00 11.34
CA GLY A 124 -3.71 10.40 11.72
C GLY A 124 -5.12 10.94 11.54
N THR A 125 -5.23 12.27 11.58
CA THR A 125 -6.45 12.99 11.25
C THR A 125 -6.70 13.01 9.74
N ALA A 126 -7.92 13.38 9.33
CA ALA A 126 -8.26 13.53 7.92
C ALA A 126 -7.32 14.49 7.18
N THR A 127 -6.93 15.60 7.82
CA THR A 127 -5.98 16.58 7.27
C THR A 127 -4.60 15.95 7.08
N GLN A 128 -4.08 15.24 8.08
CA GLN A 128 -2.75 14.60 7.99
C GLN A 128 -2.71 13.51 6.92
N VAL A 129 -3.79 12.72 6.79
CA VAL A 129 -3.91 11.74 5.70
C VAL A 129 -3.94 12.45 4.34
N ALA A 130 -4.73 13.52 4.20
CA ALA A 130 -4.77 14.29 2.96
C ALA A 130 -3.41 14.93 2.62
N ASP A 131 -2.68 15.48 3.60
CA ASP A 131 -1.33 16.01 3.44
C ASP A 131 -0.37 14.94 2.91
N HIS A 132 -0.46 13.72 3.47
CA HIS A 132 0.36 12.61 3.03
C HIS A 132 0.06 12.21 1.58
N LEU A 133 -1.22 12.07 1.21
CA LEU A 133 -1.62 11.73 -0.16
C LEU A 133 -1.23 12.82 -1.16
N GLN A 134 -1.45 14.09 -0.80
CA GLN A 134 -1.05 15.24 -1.60
C GLN A 134 0.46 15.25 -1.85
N ALA A 135 1.28 15.11 -0.81
CA ALA A 135 2.73 15.15 -0.93
C ALA A 135 3.29 14.07 -1.88
N HIS A 136 2.66 12.90 -1.94
CA HIS A 136 3.04 11.84 -2.89
C HIS A 136 2.54 12.13 -4.31
N PHE A 137 1.31 12.63 -4.43
CA PHE A 137 0.74 13.00 -5.73
C PHE A 137 1.51 14.16 -6.38
N GLU A 138 1.76 15.25 -5.65
CA GLU A 138 2.48 16.43 -6.14
C GLU A 138 3.97 16.18 -6.36
N ALA A 139 4.55 15.21 -5.65
CA ALA A 139 5.87 14.72 -6.03
C ALA A 139 5.82 14.13 -7.45
N GLY A 140 4.71 13.57 -7.93
CA GLY A 140 4.62 12.90 -9.22
C GLY A 140 5.18 11.48 -9.16
N VAL A 141 5.07 10.83 -8.00
CA VAL A 141 5.46 9.42 -7.82
C VAL A 141 4.27 8.46 -7.96
N CYS A 142 3.07 8.99 -8.17
CA CYS A 142 1.83 8.24 -8.40
C CYS A 142 0.78 9.13 -9.09
N ASP A 143 -0.18 8.50 -9.76
CA ASP A 143 -1.31 9.19 -10.42
C ASP A 143 -2.60 9.14 -9.58
N GLY A 144 -2.54 8.54 -8.39
CA GLY A 144 -3.66 8.33 -7.48
C GLY A 144 -3.39 7.15 -6.55
N PHE A 145 -4.43 6.66 -5.87
CA PHE A 145 -4.28 5.63 -4.84
C PHE A 145 -5.40 4.60 -4.90
N VAL A 146 -5.06 3.35 -4.60
CA VAL A 146 -6.04 2.32 -4.24
C VAL A 146 -6.19 2.34 -2.72
N ILE A 147 -7.39 2.64 -2.22
CA ILE A 147 -7.64 2.68 -0.77
C ILE A 147 -8.02 1.28 -0.27
N ALA A 148 -7.13 0.65 0.49
CA ALA A 148 -7.32 -0.68 1.07
C ALA A 148 -7.82 -0.56 2.53
N PRO A 149 -8.95 -1.19 2.90
CA PRO A 149 -9.56 -1.02 4.21
C PRO A 149 -8.78 -1.73 5.33
N THR A 150 -8.55 -0.99 6.41
CA THR A 150 -8.11 -1.54 7.71
C THR A 150 -9.29 -2.16 8.47
N THR A 151 -10.49 -1.62 8.27
CA THR A 151 -11.77 -2.15 8.74
C THR A 151 -12.85 -1.91 7.71
N PHE A 152 -13.85 -2.79 7.63
CA PHE A 152 -14.96 -2.65 6.69
C PHE A 152 -16.32 -2.75 7.41
N PRO A 153 -17.28 -1.85 7.14
CA PRO A 153 -17.23 -0.72 6.18
C PRO A 153 -16.62 0.58 6.76
N SER A 154 -16.37 0.63 8.08
CA SER A 154 -16.15 1.88 8.81
C SER A 154 -14.98 2.74 8.31
N MET A 155 -13.85 2.14 7.90
CA MET A 155 -12.72 2.92 7.37
C MET A 155 -13.14 3.74 6.14
N PHE A 156 -13.89 3.15 5.21
CA PHE A 156 -14.35 3.86 4.01
C PHE A 156 -15.30 5.00 4.35
N GLU A 157 -16.21 4.80 5.30
CA GLU A 157 -17.11 5.86 5.75
C GLU A 157 -16.33 7.04 6.34
N GLN A 158 -15.32 6.76 7.17
CA GLN A 158 -14.44 7.78 7.75
C GLN A 158 -13.64 8.50 6.67
N PHE A 159 -13.08 7.76 5.70
CA PHE A 159 -12.31 8.34 4.59
C PHE A 159 -13.19 9.25 3.72
N CYS A 160 -14.39 8.79 3.35
CA CYS A 160 -15.33 9.56 2.54
C CYS A 160 -15.89 10.78 3.27
N ARG A 161 -16.07 10.73 4.60
CA ARG A 161 -16.57 11.86 5.40
C ARG A 161 -15.48 12.87 5.78
N GLY A 162 -14.24 12.41 5.94
CA GLY A 162 -13.12 13.23 6.41
C GLY A 162 -12.15 13.63 5.30
N VAL A 163 -11.52 12.65 4.65
CA VAL A 163 -10.40 12.87 3.72
C VAL A 163 -10.89 13.37 2.37
N VAL A 164 -11.97 12.81 1.82
CA VAL A 164 -12.48 13.23 0.50
C VAL A 164 -12.85 14.72 0.46
N PRO A 165 -13.60 15.28 1.42
CA PRO A 165 -13.89 16.72 1.44
C PRO A 165 -12.65 17.59 1.59
N GLU A 166 -11.63 17.12 2.33
CA GLU A 166 -10.34 17.80 2.47
C GLU A 166 -9.62 17.89 1.12
N LEU A 167 -9.52 16.77 0.39
CA LEU A 167 -8.92 16.73 -0.94
C LEU A 167 -9.70 17.56 -1.96
N GLN A 168 -11.04 17.56 -1.89
CA GLN A 168 -11.89 18.41 -2.74
C GLN A 168 -11.64 19.91 -2.47
N ARG A 169 -11.53 20.32 -1.20
CA ARG A 169 -11.24 21.72 -0.83
C ARG A 169 -9.89 22.20 -1.38
N ARG A 170 -8.93 21.28 -1.52
CA ARG A 170 -7.60 21.53 -2.08
C ARG A 170 -7.55 21.46 -3.61
N GLY A 171 -8.66 21.10 -4.27
CA GLY A 171 -8.71 20.91 -5.72
C GLY A 171 -7.99 19.63 -6.20
N LEU A 172 -7.70 18.69 -5.30
CA LEU A 172 -6.98 17.44 -5.60
C LEU A 172 -7.91 16.26 -5.88
N PHE A 173 -9.20 16.43 -5.69
CA PHE A 173 -10.19 15.42 -5.98
C PHE A 173 -11.44 16.04 -6.58
N ARG A 174 -12.05 15.34 -7.54
CA ARG A 174 -13.29 15.78 -8.19
C ARG A 174 -14.43 15.94 -7.19
N THR A 175 -15.31 16.89 -7.45
CA THR A 175 -16.57 17.09 -6.72
C THR A 175 -17.74 16.34 -7.34
N GLU A 176 -17.64 16.01 -8.62
CA GLU A 176 -18.65 15.27 -9.37
C GLU A 176 -18.00 14.37 -10.43
N TYR A 177 -18.74 13.36 -10.89
CA TYR A 177 -18.33 12.53 -12.02
C TYR A 177 -18.79 13.16 -13.33
N THR A 178 -17.86 13.44 -14.23
CA THR A 178 -18.15 14.00 -15.56
C THR A 178 -18.12 12.92 -16.65
N GLY A 179 -17.40 11.82 -16.42
CA GLY A 179 -17.38 10.66 -17.31
C GLY A 179 -18.53 9.69 -17.05
N ARG A 180 -19.05 9.10 -18.13
CA ARG A 180 -20.10 8.06 -18.11
C ARG A 180 -19.53 6.65 -18.02
N THR A 181 -18.25 6.48 -18.29
CA THR A 181 -17.53 5.21 -18.21
C THR A 181 -16.38 5.27 -17.22
N LEU A 182 -15.95 4.10 -16.73
CA LEU A 182 -14.76 4.01 -15.88
C LEU A 182 -13.52 4.61 -16.57
N ARG A 183 -13.36 4.38 -17.88
CA ARG A 183 -12.25 4.92 -18.66
C ARG A 183 -12.23 6.44 -18.63
N GLU A 184 -13.36 7.08 -18.92
CA GLU A 184 -13.46 8.55 -18.91
C GLU A 184 -13.11 9.11 -17.52
N ASN A 185 -13.56 8.47 -16.45
CA ASN A 185 -13.30 8.90 -15.08
C ASN A 185 -11.85 8.66 -14.58
N LEU A 186 -11.00 7.98 -15.35
CA LEU A 186 -9.60 7.69 -15.00
C LEU A 186 -8.59 8.42 -15.90
N GLN A 187 -9.04 9.16 -16.91
CA GLN A 187 -8.19 9.79 -17.93
C GLN A 187 -8.02 11.31 -17.70
N HIS A 188 -7.93 11.75 -16.44
CA HIS A 188 -7.75 13.16 -16.07
C HIS A 188 -6.37 13.42 -15.48
#